data_AF-A0AAJ2NU82-F1
#
_entry.id   AF-A0AAJ2NU82-F1
#
_cell.length_a   1.000
_cell.length_b   1.000
_cell.length_c   1.000
_cell.angle_alpha   90.00
_cell.angle_beta   90.00
_cell.angle_gamma   90.00
#
_symmetry.space_group_name_H-M   'P 1'
#
loop_
_entity.id
_entity.type
_entity.pdbx_description
1 polymer ?
#
loop_
_entity_poly.entity_id
_entity_poly.type
_entity_poly.pdbx_seq_one_letter_code
_entity_poly.pdbx_strand_id
1 'polypeptide(L)' 'ENEFGDNERWNEIKTSNEPLYNWDPESTYIQNPPFFEGLSKEPGKVEPLTGLRIVGKFGDSVTTDHISPAGAIGKN' A
#
# COMPACT_ATOMS: atom_id res chain seq x y z
N GLU A 1 -10.30 4.88 -33.66
CA GLU A 1 -9.59 3.68 -33.20
C GLU A 1 -10.29 3.16 -31.95
N ASN A 2 -10.51 1.85 -31.84
CA ASN A 2 -11.35 1.24 -30.80
C ASN A 2 -10.47 0.76 -29.63
N GLU A 3 -9.96 1.70 -28.83
CA GLU A 3 -8.95 1.46 -27.79
C GLU A 3 -9.35 0.45 -26.69
N PHE A 4 -10.64 0.16 -26.51
CA PHE A 4 -11.13 -0.74 -25.47
C PHE A 4 -11.23 -2.22 -25.89
N GLY A 5 -11.21 -2.53 -27.19
CA GLY A 5 -11.42 -3.89 -27.70
C GLY A 5 -10.15 -4.66 -28.07
N ASP A 6 -9.04 -3.94 -28.26
CA ASP A 6 -7.90 -4.46 -29.02
C ASP A 6 -6.95 -5.35 -28.19
N ASN A 7 -7.15 -5.45 -26.88
CA ASN A 7 -6.35 -6.31 -25.99
C ASN A 7 -7.17 -7.46 -25.43
N GLU A 8 -7.14 -8.59 -26.14
CA GLU A 8 -7.84 -9.83 -25.77
C GLU A 8 -7.50 -10.27 -24.33
N ARG A 9 -6.21 -10.26 -23.95
CA ARG A 9 -5.78 -10.68 -22.60
C ARG A 9 -6.31 -9.78 -21.50
N TRP A 10 -6.40 -8.48 -21.73
CA TRP A 10 -6.98 -7.53 -20.79
C TRP A 10 -8.48 -7.79 -20.62
N ASN A 11 -9.17 -8.03 -21.74
CA ASN A 11 -10.61 -8.26 -21.76
C ASN A 11 -11.02 -9.61 -21.14
N GLU A 12 -10.12 -10.60 -21.11
CA GLU A 12 -10.33 -11.91 -20.48
C GLU A 12 -10.13 -11.93 -18.96
N ILE A 13 -9.62 -10.85 -18.35
CA ILE A 13 -9.42 -10.79 -16.89
C ILE A 13 -10.78 -10.95 -16.20
N LYS A 14 -10.90 -12.01 -15.39
CA LYS A 14 -12.10 -12.26 -14.61
C LYS A 14 -12.22 -11.22 -13.50
N THR A 15 -13.38 -10.58 -13.43
CA THR A 15 -13.72 -9.59 -12.41
C THR A 15 -14.97 -10.01 -11.64
N SER A 16 -15.25 -9.29 -10.55
CA SER A 16 -16.46 -9.44 -9.76
C SER A 16 -17.27 -8.13 -9.81
N ASN A 17 -18.60 -8.23 -9.79
CA ASN A 17 -19.50 -7.08 -9.66
C ASN A 17 -19.84 -6.77 -8.19
N GLU A 18 -19.21 -7.46 -7.24
CA GLU A 18 -19.41 -7.20 -5.81
C GLU A 18 -18.90 -5.80 -5.41
N PRO A 19 -19.62 -5.09 -4.52
CA PRO A 19 -19.22 -3.76 -4.08
C PRO A 19 -18.02 -3.77 -3.14
N LEU A 20 -17.72 -4.92 -2.52
CA LEU A 20 -16.59 -5.11 -1.62
C LEU A 20 -15.58 -6.06 -2.26
N TYR A 21 -14.29 -5.74 -2.09
CA TYR A 21 -13.20 -6.61 -2.53
C TYR A 21 -13.09 -7.85 -1.64
N ASN A 22 -13.05 -9.02 -2.26
CA ASN A 22 -12.85 -10.28 -1.54
C ASN A 22 -11.35 -10.52 -1.34
N TRP A 23 -10.84 -10.19 -0.15
CA TRP A 23 -9.43 -10.35 0.19
C TRP A 23 -9.00 -11.82 0.17
N ASP A 24 -7.92 -12.11 -0.53
CA ASP A 24 -7.28 -13.42 -0.55
C ASP A 24 -6.12 -13.44 0.48
N PRO A 25 -6.19 -14.28 1.54
CA PRO A 25 -5.14 -14.33 2.55
C PRO A 25 -3.79 -14.83 2.02
N GLU A 26 -3.78 -15.61 0.93
CA GLU A 26 -2.55 -16.17 0.34
C GLU A 26 -1.91 -15.21 -0.69
N SER A 27 -2.58 -14.11 -1.03
CA SER A 27 -2.11 -13.15 -2.03
C SER A 27 -0.84 -12.42 -1.56
N THR A 28 0.21 -12.41 -2.36
CA THR A 28 1.41 -11.61 -2.07
C THR A 28 1.41 -10.24 -2.76
N TYR A 29 0.34 -9.90 -3.49
CA TYR A 29 0.27 -8.69 -4.32
C TYR A 29 -0.76 -7.68 -3.81
N ILE A 30 -1.93 -8.16 -3.40
CA ILE A 30 -3.04 -7.34 -2.89
C ILE A 30 -3.39 -7.85 -1.50
N GLN A 31 -3.23 -6.99 -0.51
CA GLN A 31 -3.42 -7.30 0.91
C GLN A 31 -4.23 -6.18 1.55
N ASN A 32 -5.05 -6.52 2.56
CA ASN A 32 -5.86 -5.53 3.28
C ASN A 32 -4.96 -4.72 4.21
N PRO A 33 -4.73 -3.42 3.97
CA PRO A 33 -3.83 -2.66 4.83
C PRO A 33 -4.49 -2.34 6.17
N PRO A 34 -3.72 -2.31 7.27
CA PRO A 34 -4.27 -2.15 8.62
C PRO A 34 -4.66 -0.70 8.98
N PHE A 35 -4.70 0.22 8.00
CA PHE A 35 -4.87 1.66 8.25
C PHE A 35 -6.15 2.03 8.99
N PHE A 36 -7.19 1.21 8.88
CA PHE A 36 -8.49 1.44 9.49
C PHE A 36 -8.74 0.57 10.73
N GLU A 37 -7.77 -0.24 11.14
CA GLU A 37 -7.86 -0.98 12.39
C GLU A 37 -7.89 0.00 13.57
N GLY A 38 -8.89 -0.14 14.44
CA GLY A 38 -9.09 0.76 15.56
C GLY A 38 -9.60 2.16 15.18
N LEU A 39 -10.04 2.38 13.94
CA LEU A 39 -10.63 3.65 13.52
C LEU A 39 -11.93 3.92 14.29
N SER A 40 -11.98 5.06 14.97
CA SER A 40 -13.18 5.57 15.64
C SER A 40 -13.89 6.60 14.76
N LYS A 41 -15.22 6.67 14.86
CA LYS A 41 -16.03 7.71 14.21
C LYS A 41 -15.65 9.11 14.69
N GLU A 42 -15.41 9.23 16.00
CA GLU A 42 -14.92 10.47 16.59
C GLU A 42 -13.39 10.44 16.62
N PRO A 43 -12.71 11.52 16.19
CA PRO A 43 -11.25 11.58 16.24
C PRO A 43 -10.75 11.50 17.68
N GLY A 44 -9.67 10.74 17.88
CA GLY A 44 -8.96 10.69 19.15
C GLY A 44 -8.30 12.03 19.50
N LYS A 45 -7.82 12.14 20.75
CA LYS A 45 -7.02 13.28 21.17
C LYS A 45 -5.56 13.05 20.77
N VAL A 46 -4.89 14.11 20.31
CA VAL A 46 -3.44 14.10 20.09
C VAL A 46 -2.77 14.23 21.45
N GLU A 47 -2.09 13.16 21.88
CA GLU A 47 -1.36 13.12 23.14
C GLU A 47 0.15 13.35 22.93
N PRO A 48 0.87 13.91 23.92
CA PRO A 48 2.32 14.07 23.83
C PRO A 48 3.04 12.72 23.74
N LEU A 49 4.01 12.62 22.82
CA LEU A 49 4.91 11.47 22.75
C LEU A 49 6.13 11.72 23.66
N THR A 50 6.42 10.78 24.57
CA THR A 50 7.55 10.90 25.52
C THR A 50 8.44 9.64 25.47
N GLY A 51 9.75 9.80 25.69
CA GLY A 51 10.70 8.68 25.77
C GLY A 51 10.97 7.93 24.45
N LEU A 52 10.74 8.56 23.29
CA LEU A 52 10.98 7.93 21.98
C LEU A 52 12.46 7.66 21.70
N ARG A 53 12.73 6.63 20.90
CA ARG A 53 14.08 6.30 20.39
C ARG A 53 14.22 6.73 18.92
N ILE A 54 15.44 7.13 18.55
CA ILE A 54 15.78 7.47 17.16
C ILE A 54 15.84 6.16 16.34
N VAL A 55 15.05 6.07 15.27
CA VAL A 55 15.02 4.92 14.35
C VAL A 55 16.09 5.05 13.25
N GLY A 56 16.44 6.27 12.86
CA GLY A 56 17.50 6.55 11.90
C GLY A 56 18.00 8.00 12.02
N LYS A 57 19.29 8.20 11.79
CA LYS A 57 19.94 9.52 11.71
C LYS A 57 20.55 9.65 10.32
N PHE A 58 19.98 10.54 9.51
CA PHE A 58 20.38 10.72 8.12
C PHE A 58 21.08 12.07 7.93
N GLY A 59 21.89 12.17 6.87
CA GLY A 59 22.50 13.43 6.44
C GLY A 59 21.59 14.18 5.45
N ASP A 60 22.20 15.02 4.63
CA ASP A 60 21.49 15.77 3.59
C ASP A 60 21.13 14.90 2.37
N SER A 61 20.25 15.42 1.52
CA SER A 61 19.88 14.83 0.22
C SER A 61 19.19 13.46 0.27
N VAL A 62 18.46 13.16 1.35
CA VAL A 62 17.56 12.00 1.40
C VAL A 62 16.36 12.24 0.47
N THR A 63 16.22 11.37 -0.53
CA THR A 63 15.10 11.38 -1.48
C THR A 63 14.04 10.34 -1.11
N THR A 64 12.87 10.38 -1.76
CA THR A 64 11.81 9.39 -1.56
C THR A 64 12.21 7.97 -1.94
N ASP A 65 13.11 7.80 -2.90
CA ASP A 65 13.60 6.47 -3.30
C ASP A 65 14.50 5.83 -2.22
N HIS A 66 15.19 6.65 -1.42
CA HIS A 66 15.91 6.15 -0.24
C HIS A 66 14.96 5.68 0.87
N ILE A 67 13.77 6.28 0.97
CA ILE A 67 12.77 5.94 1.99
C ILE A 67 11.89 4.77 1.52
N SER A 68 11.57 4.74 0.24
CA SER A 68 10.65 3.80 -0.41
C SER A 68 11.21 3.44 -1.79
N PRO A 69 12.16 2.48 -1.86
CA PRO A 69 12.84 2.14 -3.10
C PRO A 69 11.87 1.50 -4.10
N ALA A 70 11.99 1.90 -5.37
CA ALA A 70 11.32 1.23 -6.48
C ALA A 70 12.30 0.34 -7.24
N GLY A 71 11.88 -0.88 -7.59
CA GLY A 71 12.68 -1.80 -8.41
C GLY A 71 12.88 -3.16 -7.76
N ALA A 72 14.03 -3.80 -8.05
CA ALA A 72 14.29 -5.15 -7.59
C ALA A 72 14.51 -5.21 -6.06
N ILE A 73 13.86 -6.18 -5.41
CA ILE A 73 14.13 -6.50 -4.01
C ILE A 73 15.49 -7.23 -3.95
N GLY A 74 16.43 -6.68 -3.18
CA GLY A 74 17.78 -7.24 -3.04
C GLY A 74 17.77 -8.66 -2.49
N LYS A 75 18.63 -9.54 -3.06
CA LYS A 75 18.97 -10.84 -2.46
C LYS A 75 20.01 -10.57 -1.39
N ASN A 76 19.64 -10.71 -0.13
CA ASN A 76 20.59 -10.55 0.98
C ASN A 76 21.74 -11.56 0.90
#